data_AF-A0A928EVE3-F1
#
_entry.id   AF-A0A928EVE3-F1
#
_cell.length_a   1.000
_cell.length_b   1.000
_cell.length_c   1.000
_cell.angle_alpha   90.00
_cell.angle_beta   90.00
_cell.angle_gamma   90.00
#
_symmetry.space_group_name_H-M   'P 1'
#
loop_
_entity.id
_entity.type
_entity.pdbx_description
1 polymer ?
#
loop_
_entity_poly.entity_id
_entity_poly.type
_entity_poly.pdbx_seq_one_letter_code
_entity_poly.pdbx_strand_id
1 'polypeptide(L)'
;MFKNIKNLFKSKNENSRAFRMEMAEKISNKIIKYTAERVDDVELVIGREGSISLRNGQIIVLSGGNIVMRTNVEDMHASELLSLDGVIITAPDLEQGGKERTIIAYYKYFR
;
A
#
# COMPACT_ATOMS: atom_id res chain seq x y z
N MET A 1 -10.39 -1.30 -32.14
CA MET A 1 -9.94 -0.40 -31.05
C MET A 1 -11.04 -0.33 -29.99
N PHE A 2 -11.01 -1.19 -28.98
CA PHE A 2 -11.94 -1.12 -27.84
C PHE A 2 -11.21 -0.59 -26.63
N LYS A 3 -11.09 0.73 -26.51
CA LYS A 3 -10.48 1.38 -25.35
C LYS A 3 -11.57 1.64 -24.29
N ASN A 4 -11.51 0.86 -23.21
CA ASN A 4 -11.88 1.24 -21.84
C ASN A 4 -13.35 1.57 -21.52
N ILE A 5 -14.26 0.60 -21.68
CA ILE A 5 -15.56 0.61 -20.97
C ILE A 5 -15.37 0.46 -19.45
N LYS A 6 -14.24 -0.13 -18.99
CA LYS A 6 -13.94 -0.34 -17.56
C LYS A 6 -13.96 0.93 -16.71
N ASN A 7 -13.60 2.09 -17.26
CA ASN A 7 -13.56 3.35 -16.49
C ASN A 7 -14.95 3.91 -16.16
N LEU A 8 -15.99 3.55 -16.92
CA LEU A 8 -17.35 4.06 -16.72
C LEU A 8 -18.08 3.38 -15.55
N PHE A 9 -17.65 2.17 -15.17
CA PHE A 9 -18.24 1.39 -14.07
C PHE A 9 -17.32 1.29 -12.85
N LYS A 10 -16.26 2.10 -12.79
CA LYS A 10 -15.34 2.09 -11.66
C LYS A 10 -16.06 2.61 -10.42
N SER A 11 -16.23 1.73 -9.44
CA SER A 11 -16.75 2.09 -8.13
C SER A 11 -15.86 3.18 -7.53
N LYS A 12 -16.44 4.37 -7.32
CA LYS A 12 -15.79 5.46 -6.57
C LYS A 12 -15.80 5.21 -5.06
N ASN A 13 -16.37 4.09 -4.62
CA ASN A 13 -16.44 3.73 -3.21
C ASN A 13 -15.13 3.06 -2.79
N GLU A 14 -14.32 3.79 -2.04
CA GLU A 14 -13.01 3.35 -1.53
C GLU A 14 -13.11 2.15 -0.57
N ASN A 15 -14.30 1.92 0.00
CA ASN A 15 -14.59 0.77 0.85
C ASN A 15 -15.02 -0.47 0.07
N SER A 16 -15.19 -0.37 -1.25
CA SER A 16 -15.54 -1.54 -2.07
C SER A 16 -14.32 -2.44 -2.25
N ARG A 17 -14.54 -3.76 -2.15
CA ARG A 17 -13.53 -4.79 -2.42
C ARG A 17 -12.83 -4.60 -3.77
N ALA A 18 -13.59 -4.22 -4.80
CA ALA A 18 -13.08 -3.96 -6.13
C ALA A 18 -12.09 -2.78 -6.15
N PHE A 19 -12.41 -1.68 -5.47
CA PHE A 19 -11.52 -0.52 -5.37
C PHE A 19 -10.24 -0.87 -4.61
N ARG A 20 -10.36 -1.55 -3.46
CA ARG A 20 -9.20 -1.98 -2.66
C ARG A 20 -8.28 -2.90 -3.45
N MET A 21 -8.84 -3.84 -4.22
CA MET A 21 -8.06 -4.71 -5.09
C MET A 21 -7.38 -3.95 -6.22
N GLU A 22 -8.07 -3.03 -6.87
CA GLU A 22 -7.46 -2.20 -7.92
C GLU A 22 -6.30 -1.35 -7.36
N MET A 23 -6.47 -0.78 -6.16
CA MET A 23 -5.40 -0.06 -5.47
C MET A 23 -4.23 -0.99 -5.15
N ALA A 24 -4.49 -2.19 -4.61
CA ALA A 24 -3.47 -3.20 -4.33
C ALA A 24 -2.66 -3.57 -5.57
N GLU A 25 -3.34 -3.81 -6.70
CA GLU A 25 -2.71 -4.10 -7.98
C GLU A 25 -1.85 -2.93 -8.48
N LYS A 26 -2.33 -1.69 -8.31
CA LYS A 26 -1.63 -0.46 -8.73
C LYS A 26 -0.31 -0.26 -7.98
N ILE A 27 -0.30 -0.51 -6.68
CA ILE A 27 0.88 -0.30 -5.81
C ILE A 27 1.79 -1.53 -5.74
N SER A 28 1.32 -2.70 -6.20
CA SER A 28 2.13 -3.91 -6.32
C SER A 28 3.32 -3.69 -7.26
N ASN A 29 4.45 -4.31 -6.96
CA ASN A 29 5.74 -4.22 -7.68
C ASN A 29 6.41 -2.84 -7.62
N LYS A 30 5.93 -1.91 -6.78
CA LYS A 30 6.65 -0.66 -6.53
C LYS A 30 7.89 -0.95 -5.68
N ILE A 31 9.01 -0.35 -6.07
CA ILE A 31 10.26 -0.38 -5.30
C ILE A 31 10.22 0.76 -4.30
N ILE A 32 10.57 0.47 -3.05
CA ILE A 32 10.54 1.40 -1.94
C ILE A 32 11.94 1.98 -1.71
N LYS A 33 12.01 3.29 -1.47
CA LYS A 33 13.20 4.00 -0.96
C LYS A 33 13.28 3.87 0.56
N TYR A 34 12.18 4.14 1.26
CA TYR A 34 12.04 3.93 2.70
C TYR A 34 10.56 3.84 3.09
N THR A 35 10.30 3.21 4.23
CA THR A 35 8.96 3.15 4.84
C THR A 35 8.99 3.87 6.18
N ALA A 36 7.99 4.70 6.42
CA ALA A 36 7.72 5.30 7.72
C ALA A 36 6.43 4.74 8.33
N GLU A 37 6.35 4.69 9.65
CA GLU A 37 5.11 4.47 10.39
C GLU A 37 4.64 5.79 10.99
N ARG A 38 3.34 6.06 10.91
CA ARG A 38 2.72 7.19 11.58
C ARG A 38 2.19 6.78 12.94
N VAL A 39 2.73 7.37 13.99
CA VAL A 39 2.30 7.20 15.39
C VAL A 39 2.14 8.58 15.99
N ASP A 40 0.94 8.91 16.50
CA ASP A 40 0.64 10.20 17.14
C ASP A 40 1.11 11.42 16.30
N ASP A 41 0.77 11.42 15.01
CA ASP A 41 1.15 12.43 14.01
C ASP A 41 2.66 12.58 13.73
N VAL A 42 3.49 11.70 14.27
CA VAL A 42 4.93 11.61 13.98
C VAL A 42 5.19 10.47 13.00
N GLU A 43 6.00 10.76 11.97
CA GLU A 43 6.47 9.75 11.03
C GLU A 43 7.87 9.24 11.41
N LEU A 44 7.95 7.96 11.76
CA LEU A 44 9.19 7.29 12.15
C LEU A 44 9.63 6.34 11.05
N VAL A 45 10.86 6.48 10.56
CA VAL A 45 11.40 5.57 9.54
C VAL A 45 11.64 4.19 10.15
N ILE A 46 10.91 3.19 9.65
CA ILE A 46 10.97 1.79 10.14
C ILE A 46 11.75 0.86 9.21
N GLY A 47 12.07 1.32 8.00
CA GLY A 47 12.82 0.52 7.03
C GLY A 47 13.35 1.37 5.87
N ARG A 48 14.48 0.95 5.31
CA ARG A 48 15.08 1.54 4.10
C ARG A 48 15.24 0.48 3.04
N GLU A 49 14.98 0.89 1.80
CA GLU A 49 14.91 0.02 0.62
C GLU A 49 13.87 -1.10 0.75
N GLY A 50 13.30 -1.56 -0.36
CA GLY A 50 12.33 -2.64 -0.30
C GLY A 50 11.36 -2.66 -1.47
N SER A 51 10.21 -3.30 -1.26
CA SER A 51 9.19 -3.45 -2.29
C SER A 51 7.82 -3.72 -1.71
N ILE A 52 6.80 -3.47 -2.53
CA ILE A 52 5.41 -3.87 -2.26
C ILE A 52 5.07 -5.06 -3.16
N SER A 53 4.43 -6.07 -2.60
CA SER A 53 3.95 -7.22 -3.37
C SER A 53 2.52 -7.61 -3.00
N LEU A 54 1.75 -8.01 -4.00
CA LEU A 54 0.42 -8.62 -3.84
C LEU A 54 0.52 -10.14 -3.99
N ARG A 55 0.11 -10.89 -2.97
CA ARG A 55 0.11 -12.36 -2.93
C ARG A 55 -1.12 -12.87 -2.19
N ASN A 56 -1.90 -13.76 -2.79
CA ASN A 56 -3.07 -14.40 -2.18
C ASN A 56 -4.06 -13.42 -1.51
N GLY A 57 -4.31 -12.28 -2.16
CA GLY A 57 -5.20 -11.24 -1.61
C GLY A 57 -4.61 -10.43 -0.45
N GLN A 58 -3.30 -10.53 -0.23
CA GLN A 58 -2.58 -9.80 0.81
C GLN A 58 -1.53 -8.87 0.20
N ILE A 59 -1.41 -7.68 0.78
CA ILE A 59 -0.29 -6.79 0.53
C ILE A 59 0.80 -7.11 1.54
N ILE A 60 2.01 -7.30 1.04
CA ILE A 60 3.22 -7.49 1.81
C ILE A 60 4.16 -6.35 1.47
N VAL A 61 4.47 -5.52 2.47
CA VAL A 61 5.45 -4.45 2.36
C VAL A 61 6.75 -4.93 3.00
N LEU A 62 7.76 -5.14 2.17
CA LEU A 62 9.11 -5.46 2.61
C LEU A 62 9.91 -4.15 2.70
N SER A 63 10.57 -3.89 3.83
CA SER A 63 11.56 -2.83 3.91
C SER A 63 12.65 -3.11 4.95
N GLY A 64 13.88 -2.68 4.68
CA GLY A 64 15.01 -2.93 5.57
C GLY A 64 15.30 -4.41 5.82
N GLY A 65 14.97 -5.29 4.86
CA GLY A 65 15.11 -6.74 4.98
C GLY A 65 14.00 -7.44 5.77
N ASN A 66 13.01 -6.71 6.30
CA ASN A 66 11.91 -7.26 7.10
C ASN A 66 10.56 -7.00 6.44
N ILE A 67 9.57 -7.82 6.76
CA ILE A 67 8.17 -7.51 6.45
C ILE A 67 7.73 -6.44 7.46
N VAL A 68 7.53 -5.21 6.97
CA VAL A 68 7.14 -4.08 7.82
C VAL A 68 5.63 -3.94 7.96
N MET A 69 4.87 -4.56 7.05
CA MET A 69 3.43 -4.73 7.16
C MET A 69 2.98 -5.89 6.27
N ARG A 70 2.06 -6.71 6.79
CA ARG A 70 1.29 -7.67 6.00
C ARG A 70 -0.19 -7.50 6.31
N THR A 71 -1.02 -7.26 5.31
CA THR A 71 -2.46 -7.07 5.51
C THR A 71 -3.28 -7.74 4.42
N ASN A 72 -4.52 -8.12 4.74
CA ASN A 72 -5.51 -8.46 3.73
C ASN A 72 -5.92 -7.20 2.96
N VAL A 73 -6.07 -7.33 1.64
CA VAL A 73 -6.58 -6.25 0.78
C VAL A 73 -8.01 -5.89 1.17
N GLU A 74 -8.79 -6.86 1.65
CA GLU A 74 -10.17 -6.64 2.05
C GLU A 74 -10.30 -5.75 3.28
N ASP A 75 -9.25 -5.58 4.08
CA ASP A 75 -9.26 -4.80 5.32
C ASP A 75 -8.43 -3.51 5.21
N MET A 76 -7.73 -3.28 4.10
CA MET A 76 -6.86 -2.12 3.94
C MET A 76 -7.60 -0.88 3.41
N HIS A 77 -7.16 0.28 3.89
CA HIS A 77 -7.36 1.56 3.22
C HIS A 77 -6.01 2.04 2.68
N ALA A 78 -5.95 2.36 1.40
CA ALA A 78 -4.71 2.80 0.77
C ALA A 78 -4.95 3.93 -0.23
N SER A 79 -4.05 4.90 -0.24
CA SER A 79 -4.07 6.04 -1.15
C SER A 79 -2.65 6.46 -1.52
N GLU A 80 -2.43 6.82 -2.78
CA GLU A 80 -1.15 7.39 -3.17
C GLU A 80 -1.01 8.81 -2.64
N LEU A 81 0.24 9.20 -2.32
CA LEU A 81 0.58 10.58 -2.01
C LEU A 81 0.23 11.49 -3.20
N LEU A 82 -0.08 12.76 -2.95
CA LEU A 82 -0.38 13.73 -4.01
C LEU A 82 0.79 13.90 -5.00
N SER A 83 2.02 13.71 -4.53
CA SER A 83 3.27 13.68 -5.30
C SER A 83 3.45 12.42 -6.15
N LEU A 84 2.60 11.40 -5.96
CA LEU A 84 2.69 10.07 -6.59
C LEU A 84 4.02 9.33 -6.34
N ASP A 85 4.78 9.77 -5.33
CA ASP A 85 6.06 9.21 -4.93
C ASP A 85 5.95 8.25 -3.74
N GLY A 86 4.73 7.84 -3.39
CA GLY A 86 4.50 6.88 -2.34
C GLY A 86 3.02 6.53 -2.15
N VAL A 87 2.78 5.68 -1.17
CA VAL A 87 1.44 5.24 -0.76
C VAL A 87 1.31 5.22 0.74
N ILE A 88 0.18 5.70 1.24
CA ILE A 88 -0.27 5.56 2.62
C ILE A 88 -1.11 4.29 2.68
N ILE A 89 -0.83 3.41 3.64
CA ILE A 89 -1.58 2.18 3.89
C ILE A 89 -1.97 2.16 5.37
N THR A 90 -3.26 2.14 5.65
CA THR A 90 -3.84 1.95 6.98
C THR A 90 -4.57 0.62 7.00
N ALA A 91 -4.11 -0.31 7.84
CA ALA A 91 -4.71 -1.64 7.93
C ALA A 91 -4.28 -2.41 9.19
N PRO A 92 -4.99 -3.50 9.56
CA PRO A 92 -4.53 -4.47 10.53
C PRO A 92 -3.25 -5.20 10.05
N ASP A 93 -2.17 -5.13 10.83
CA ASP A 93 -0.91 -5.80 10.50
C ASP A 93 -0.84 -7.22 11.07
N LEU A 94 -0.87 -8.21 10.17
CA LEU A 94 -0.81 -9.63 10.50
C LEU A 94 0.52 -10.06 11.12
N GLU A 95 1.62 -9.32 10.88
CA GLU A 95 2.91 -9.60 11.55
C GLU A 95 2.95 -9.07 13.00
N GLN A 96 2.07 -8.14 13.36
CA GLN A 96 1.98 -7.53 14.69
C GLN A 96 0.66 -7.87 15.41
N GLY A 97 0.14 -9.08 15.20
CA GLY A 97 -1.03 -9.58 15.91
C GLY A 97 -2.35 -8.89 15.53
N GLY A 98 -2.41 -8.26 14.35
CA GLY A 98 -3.61 -7.61 13.82
C GLY A 98 -3.85 -6.18 14.32
N LYS A 99 -2.85 -5.53 14.93
CA LYS A 99 -2.97 -4.13 15.34
C LYS A 99 -3.14 -3.24 14.10
N GLU A 100 -4.09 -2.30 14.15
CA GLU A 100 -4.23 -1.29 13.11
C GLU A 100 -3.03 -0.34 13.12
N ARG A 101 -2.36 -0.22 11.97
CA ARG A 101 -1.16 0.60 11.77
C ARG A 101 -1.31 1.43 10.51
N THR A 102 -0.68 2.61 10.50
CA THR A 102 -0.57 3.44 9.30
C THR A 102 0.89 3.53 8.89
N ILE A 103 1.21 3.02 7.71
CA ILE A 103 2.55 3.14 7.12
C ILE A 103 2.50 4.00 5.86
N ILE A 104 3.65 4.58 5.54
CA ILE A 104 3.85 5.38 4.35
C ILE A 104 5.08 4.81 3.65
N ALA A 105 4.86 4.21 2.49
CA ALA A 105 5.92 3.62 1.68
C ALA A 105 6.29 4.60 0.57
N TYR A 106 7.47 5.22 0.69
CA TYR A 106 8.00 6.13 -0.32
C TYR A 106 8.71 5.34 -1.42
N TYR A 107 8.31 5.57 -2.67
CA TYR A 107 8.86 4.89 -3.84
C TYR A 107 10.28 5.36 -4.18
N LYS A 108 11.06 4.44 -4.76
CA LYS A 108 12.34 4.76 -5.37
C LYS A 108 12.09 5.35 -6.76
N TYR A 109 12.59 6.56 -6.98
CA TYR A 109 12.55 7.21 -8.30
C TYR A 109 13.66 6.62 -9.19
N PHE A 110 13.28 6.03 -10.32
CA PHE A 110 14.23 5.63 -11.35
C PHE A 110 14.38 6.80 -12.32
N ARG A 111 15.57 7.39 -12.39
CA ARG A 111 15.93 8.45 -13.33
C ARG A 111 16.80 7.86 -14.44
#